data_AF-A0AAN4Z7Z2-F1
#
_entry.id   AF-A0AAN4Z7Z2-F1
#
_cell.length_a   1.000
_cell.length_b   1.000
_cell.length_c   1.000
_cell.angle_alpha   90.00
_cell.angle_beta   90.00
_cell.angle_gamma   90.00
#
_symmetry.space_group_name_H-M   'P 1'
#
loop_
_entity.id
_entity.type
_entity.pdbx_description
1 polymer ?
#
loop_
_entity_poly.entity_id
_entity_poly.type
_entity_poly.pdbx_seq_one_letter_code
_entity_poly.pdbx_strand_id
1 'polypeptide(L)'
;MFFARSFFRLWHFTSSKFSLLLFFFISNRLEKFYLPKRQSPFAIGDRWLETQSYLVFLAGMGFFSCAQGSLLPKWVIIWLVVSTVLCVMDVFYTMMRPLTNRGGGWLAVFYEPWNIYADVDYRYADQKDLVTMATGRVMLIEIAMNIAAIFMNNMRSRHTVLTVFTSSAFVFWKTVWYMIMYIRQPEGTPEYINPHASILRQIIVFWIADGFWVICPLLVMVALWDRLAKNDYNECHSADEEEFTKKTLSSSSELSA
;
A
#
# COMPACT_ATOMS: atom_id res chain seq x y z
N MET A 1 18.47 -13.56 20.39
CA MET A 1 19.06 -12.33 19.80
C MET A 1 19.74 -12.52 18.43
N PHE A 2 20.01 -13.76 17.98
CA PHE A 2 20.58 -14.05 16.64
C PHE A 2 19.56 -13.99 15.48
N PHE A 3 18.27 -14.17 15.75
CA PHE A 3 17.22 -14.28 14.71
C PHE A 3 16.82 -12.92 14.09
N ALA A 4 16.80 -11.84 14.89
CA ALA A 4 16.43 -10.50 14.42
C ALA A 4 17.45 -9.89 13.43
N ARG A 5 18.73 -10.26 13.57
CA ARG A 5 19.79 -9.82 12.64
C ARG A 5 19.78 -10.57 11.31
N SER A 6 19.32 -11.83 11.29
CA SER A 6 19.17 -12.60 10.05
C SER A 6 17.93 -12.17 9.25
N PHE A 7 16.84 -11.78 9.92
CA PHE A 7 15.64 -11.27 9.26
C PHE A 7 15.90 -9.92 8.55
N PHE A 8 16.65 -9.02 9.17
CA PHE A 8 17.02 -7.72 8.56
C PHE A 8 17.96 -7.85 7.36
N ARG A 9 18.88 -8.84 7.36
CA ARG A 9 19.80 -9.06 6.22
C ARG A 9 19.15 -9.80 5.05
N LEU A 10 18.21 -10.71 5.32
CA LEU A 10 17.46 -11.38 4.26
C LEU A 10 16.47 -10.41 3.59
N TRP A 11 15.82 -9.53 4.39
CA TRP A 11 14.92 -8.48 3.89
C TRP A 11 15.61 -7.47 2.97
N HIS A 12 16.84 -7.05 3.30
CA HIS A 12 17.61 -6.13 2.45
C HIS A 12 18.11 -6.77 1.13
N PHE A 13 18.18 -8.10 1.05
CA PHE A 13 18.66 -8.82 -0.14
C PHE A 13 17.53 -9.31 -1.06
N THR A 14 16.34 -9.57 -0.53
CA THR A 14 15.18 -10.00 -1.33
C THR A 14 14.36 -8.83 -1.88
N SER A 15 14.32 -7.68 -1.20
CA SER A 15 13.51 -6.51 -1.63
C SER A 15 13.90 -5.94 -3.00
N SER A 16 15.19 -5.91 -3.37
CA SER A 16 15.61 -5.29 -4.64
C SER A 16 15.45 -6.18 -5.87
N LYS A 17 15.55 -7.50 -5.72
CA LYS A 17 15.44 -8.45 -6.85
C LYS A 17 14.02 -9.01 -7.05
N PHE A 18 13.22 -9.06 -5.99
CA PHE A 18 11.87 -9.62 -6.04
C PHE A 18 10.85 -8.68 -6.70
N SER A 19 11.00 -7.36 -6.48
CA SER A 19 10.22 -6.35 -7.22
C SER A 19 10.46 -6.40 -8.72
N LEU A 20 11.69 -6.69 -9.17
CA LEU A 20 12.02 -6.81 -10.61
C LEU A 20 11.47 -8.10 -11.25
N LEU A 21 11.46 -9.22 -10.53
CA LEU A 21 10.98 -10.51 -11.03
C LEU A 21 9.45 -10.58 -11.15
N LEU A 22 8.72 -10.03 -10.18
CA LEU A 22 7.25 -9.93 -10.24
C LEU A 22 6.81 -9.00 -11.39
N PHE A 23 7.59 -7.94 -11.64
CA PHE A 23 7.37 -6.99 -12.72
C PHE A 23 7.64 -7.61 -14.11
N PHE A 24 8.70 -8.41 -14.26
CA PHE A 24 9.02 -9.12 -15.50
C PHE A 24 7.96 -10.17 -15.87
N PHE A 25 7.36 -10.82 -14.87
CA PHE A 25 6.38 -11.89 -15.09
C PHE A 25 5.00 -11.35 -15.49
N ILE A 26 4.63 -10.15 -15.01
CA ILE A 26 3.37 -9.47 -15.38
C ILE A 26 3.50 -8.79 -16.75
N SER A 27 4.65 -8.17 -17.06
CA SER A 27 4.89 -7.51 -18.35
C SER A 27 4.92 -8.48 -19.54
N ASN A 28 5.56 -9.65 -19.40
CA ASN A 28 5.68 -10.62 -20.50
C ASN A 28 4.38 -11.38 -20.83
N ARG A 29 3.35 -11.32 -19.98
CA ARG A 29 2.10 -12.06 -20.19
C ARG A 29 1.00 -11.22 -20.85
N LEU A 30 1.12 -9.89 -20.82
CA LEU A 30 0.17 -8.96 -21.43
C LEU A 30 0.45 -8.69 -22.92
N GLU A 31 1.65 -8.99 -23.42
CA GLU A 31 1.97 -8.88 -24.85
C GLU A 31 1.33 -9.98 -25.72
N LYS A 32 0.83 -11.07 -25.13
CA LYS A 32 0.31 -12.24 -25.87
C LYS A 32 -1.20 -12.21 -26.12
N PHE A 33 -1.94 -11.23 -25.63
CA PHE A 33 -3.37 -11.09 -25.87
C PHE A 33 -3.70 -9.64 -26.23
N TYR A 34 -4.36 -9.44 -27.37
CA TYR A 34 -4.58 -8.20 -28.13
C TYR A 34 -3.45 -7.91 -29.13
N LEU A 35 -3.62 -8.20 -30.43
CA LEU A 35 -4.45 -7.42 -31.35
C LEU A 35 -5.00 -8.26 -32.53
N PRO A 36 -6.28 -8.10 -32.94
CA PRO A 36 -6.70 -8.44 -34.29
C PRO A 36 -6.30 -7.32 -35.26
N LYS A 37 -5.64 -7.68 -36.37
CA LYS A 37 -5.35 -6.80 -37.51
C LYS A 37 -6.68 -6.35 -38.14
N ARG A 38 -6.98 -5.05 -38.06
CA ARG A 38 -7.98 -4.40 -38.94
C ARG A 38 -7.35 -3.16 -39.58
N GLN A 39 -7.22 -3.18 -40.90
CA GLN A 39 -6.82 -2.04 -41.73
C GLN A 39 -8.04 -1.15 -41.95
N SER A 40 -7.98 0.10 -41.53
CA SER A 40 -8.73 1.20 -42.15
C SER A 40 -8.05 2.54 -41.87
N PRO A 41 -8.04 3.49 -42.83
CA PRO A 41 -7.31 4.74 -42.72
C PRO A 41 -8.23 5.84 -42.19
N PHE A 42 -8.09 6.21 -40.92
CA PHE A 42 -8.59 7.49 -40.44
C PHE A 42 -7.62 8.05 -39.41
N ALA A 43 -7.06 9.21 -39.75
CA ALA A 43 -6.06 9.93 -38.97
C ALA A 43 -6.67 10.45 -37.65
N ILE A 44 -6.35 9.77 -36.55
CA ILE A 44 -6.43 10.24 -35.17
C ILE A 44 -5.11 9.85 -34.48
N GLY A 45 -3.98 10.26 -35.05
CA GLY A 45 -2.74 10.48 -34.30
C GLY A 45 -2.80 11.94 -33.87
N ASP A 46 -2.81 12.30 -32.59
CA ASP A 46 -1.68 12.10 -31.69
C ASP A 46 -2.09 11.87 -30.22
N ARG A 47 -3.39 11.75 -29.92
CA ARG A 47 -3.88 11.70 -28.53
C ARG A 47 -3.74 10.33 -27.84
N TRP A 48 -3.48 9.28 -28.61
CA TRP A 48 -3.39 7.90 -28.10
C TRP A 48 -1.98 7.48 -27.66
N LEU A 49 -0.93 8.15 -28.16
CA LEU A 49 0.46 7.86 -27.76
C LEU A 49 0.81 8.49 -26.41
N GLU A 50 0.21 9.63 -26.04
CA GLU A 50 0.31 10.19 -24.69
C GLU A 50 -0.24 9.22 -23.63
N THR A 51 -1.37 8.56 -23.91
CA THR A 51 -2.03 7.67 -22.94
C THR A 51 -1.20 6.41 -22.64
N GLN A 52 -0.41 5.94 -23.60
CA GLN A 52 0.52 4.80 -23.44
C GLN A 52 1.77 5.19 -22.63
N SER A 53 2.25 6.44 -22.76
CA SER A 53 3.34 6.97 -21.93
C SER A 53 2.95 7.04 -20.45
N TYR A 54 1.70 7.38 -20.11
CA TYR A 54 1.26 7.39 -18.71
C TYR A 54 1.22 5.99 -18.07
N LEU A 55 0.86 4.94 -18.81
CA LEU A 55 0.78 3.58 -18.26
C LEU A 55 2.17 2.96 -18.00
N VAL A 56 3.17 3.27 -18.82
CA VAL A 56 4.57 2.86 -18.59
C VAL A 56 5.23 3.73 -17.51
N PHE A 57 4.87 5.01 -17.39
CA PHE A 57 5.35 5.90 -16.34
C PHE A 57 4.77 5.56 -14.95
N LEU A 58 3.53 5.06 -14.90
CA LEU A 58 2.87 4.58 -13.68
C LEU A 58 3.53 3.32 -13.09
N ALA A 59 4.26 2.55 -13.89
CA ALA A 59 4.81 1.27 -13.46
C ALA A 59 6.33 1.33 -13.17
N GLY A 60 7.06 2.28 -13.77
CA GLY A 60 8.53 2.27 -13.81
C GLY A 60 9.25 2.78 -12.57
N MET A 61 9.33 4.10 -12.35
CA MET A 61 10.36 4.67 -11.45
C MET A 61 9.96 6.04 -10.84
N GLY A 62 8.69 6.24 -10.52
CA GLY A 62 8.21 7.51 -9.92
C GLY A 62 7.86 7.46 -8.43
N PHE A 63 7.57 6.28 -7.86
CA PHE A 63 6.96 6.16 -6.53
C PHE A 63 7.82 6.66 -5.36
N PHE A 64 9.14 6.71 -5.52
CA PHE A 64 10.06 7.14 -4.46
C PHE A 64 10.69 8.52 -4.70
N SER A 65 10.47 9.13 -5.87
CA SER A 65 10.99 10.47 -6.13
C SER A 65 10.07 11.48 -5.47
N CYS A 66 10.35 11.77 -4.20
CA CYS A 66 9.67 12.83 -3.48
C CYS A 66 10.08 14.17 -4.11
N ALA A 67 9.23 14.71 -4.98
CA ALA A 67 9.43 16.03 -5.56
C ALA A 67 9.68 17.06 -4.44
N GLN A 68 10.60 18.00 -4.67
CA GLN A 68 10.68 19.21 -3.84
C GLN A 68 9.27 19.82 -3.76
N GLY A 69 8.73 19.99 -2.54
CA GLY A 69 7.35 20.46 -2.31
C GLY A 69 6.27 19.39 -2.09
N SER A 70 6.61 18.14 -1.74
CA SER A 70 5.57 17.15 -1.39
C SER A 70 4.72 17.58 -0.18
N LEU A 71 3.40 17.43 -0.31
CA LEU A 71 2.41 17.72 0.74
C LEU A 71 2.52 16.79 1.94
N LEU A 72 3.13 15.62 1.76
CA LEU A 72 3.24 14.58 2.78
C LEU A 72 4.69 14.42 3.24
N PRO A 73 4.93 14.16 4.54
CA PRO A 73 6.23 13.72 5.00
C PRO A 73 6.68 12.44 4.27
N LYS A 74 7.97 12.34 3.91
CA LYS A 74 8.53 11.19 3.16
C LYS A 74 8.21 9.84 3.80
N TRP A 75 8.24 9.76 5.13
CA TRP A 75 7.96 8.52 5.84
C TRP A 75 6.50 8.07 5.70
N VAL A 76 5.54 9.01 5.55
CA VAL A 76 4.13 8.70 5.30
C VAL A 76 3.96 8.10 3.92
N ILE A 77 4.66 8.63 2.91
CA ILE A 77 4.65 8.08 1.55
C ILE A 77 5.23 6.66 1.56
N ILE A 78 6.36 6.46 2.23
CA ILE A 78 6.98 5.13 2.38
C ILE A 78 5.99 4.17 3.06
N TRP A 79 5.32 4.61 4.12
CA TRP A 79 4.30 3.83 4.81
C TRP A 79 3.17 3.44 3.86
N LEU A 80 2.60 4.36 3.09
CA LEU A 80 1.51 4.09 2.13
C LEU A 80 1.93 3.07 1.07
N VAL A 81 3.16 3.18 0.55
CA VAL A 81 3.69 2.22 -0.44
C VAL A 81 3.84 0.83 0.18
N VAL A 82 4.49 0.75 1.35
CA VAL A 82 4.71 -0.52 2.05
C VAL A 82 3.38 -1.16 2.46
N SER A 83 2.44 -0.39 3.02
CA SER A 83 1.13 -0.89 3.42
C SER A 83 0.33 -1.39 2.23
N THR A 84 0.37 -0.68 1.10
CA THR A 84 -0.29 -1.12 -0.14
C THR A 84 0.23 -2.48 -0.60
N VAL A 85 1.55 -2.67 -0.64
CA VAL A 85 2.16 -3.95 -1.04
C VAL A 85 1.75 -5.07 -0.08
N LEU A 86 1.84 -4.84 1.22
CA LEU A 86 1.48 -5.84 2.22
C LEU A 86 -0.01 -6.19 2.19
N CYS A 87 -0.89 -5.20 2.02
CA CYS A 87 -2.32 -5.43 1.90
C CYS A 87 -2.67 -6.20 0.62
N VAL A 88 -2.01 -5.91 -0.50
CA VAL A 88 -2.19 -6.70 -1.73
C VAL A 88 -1.85 -8.16 -1.47
N MET A 89 -0.70 -8.43 -0.82
CA MET A 89 -0.33 -9.79 -0.44
C MET A 89 -1.35 -10.43 0.51
N ASP A 90 -1.88 -9.69 1.48
CA ASP A 90 -2.87 -10.19 2.43
C ASP A 90 -4.23 -10.50 1.78
N VAL A 91 -4.68 -9.65 0.85
CA VAL A 91 -5.88 -9.90 0.04
C VAL A 91 -5.69 -11.16 -0.79
N PHE A 92 -4.54 -11.32 -1.44
CA PHE A 92 -4.24 -12.54 -2.20
C PHE A 92 -4.20 -13.77 -1.29
N TYR A 93 -3.58 -13.67 -0.11
CA TYR A 93 -3.56 -14.75 0.88
C TYR A 93 -4.98 -15.15 1.26
N THR A 94 -5.82 -14.20 1.65
CA THR A 94 -7.15 -14.45 2.20
C THR A 94 -8.16 -14.89 1.13
N MET A 95 -8.12 -14.29 -0.07
CA MET A 95 -9.10 -14.55 -1.15
C MET A 95 -8.79 -15.79 -1.98
N MET A 96 -7.53 -16.25 -2.03
CA MET A 96 -7.14 -17.45 -2.80
C MET A 96 -7.10 -18.73 -1.96
N ARG A 97 -7.61 -18.71 -0.73
CA ARG A 97 -7.76 -19.92 0.09
C ARG A 97 -8.70 -20.90 -0.64
N PRO A 98 -8.37 -22.20 -0.71
CA PRO A 98 -7.37 -22.92 0.08
C PRO A 98 -5.94 -22.96 -0.49
N LEU A 99 -5.69 -22.38 -1.67
CA LEU A 99 -4.42 -22.54 -2.40
C LEU A 99 -3.23 -21.92 -1.66
N THR A 100 -3.48 -20.87 -0.89
CA THR A 100 -2.48 -20.13 -0.09
C THR A 100 -2.25 -20.72 1.30
N ASN A 101 -3.20 -21.50 1.84
CA ASN A 101 -3.03 -22.19 3.12
C ASN A 101 -2.11 -23.41 2.98
N ARG A 102 -1.57 -23.90 4.10
CA ARG A 102 -0.78 -25.15 4.11
C ARG A 102 -1.53 -26.30 3.46
N GLY A 103 -0.85 -26.99 2.55
CA GLY A 103 -1.43 -28.04 1.71
C GLY A 103 -1.93 -27.55 0.34
N GLY A 104 -1.99 -26.23 0.09
CA GLY A 104 -2.43 -25.63 -1.18
C GLY A 104 -1.41 -25.65 -2.33
N GLY A 105 -0.31 -26.40 -2.19
CA GLY A 105 0.72 -26.54 -3.22
C GLY A 105 1.77 -25.41 -3.21
N TRP A 106 2.19 -24.96 -4.39
CA TRP A 106 3.29 -23.99 -4.54
C TRP A 106 2.99 -22.60 -3.98
N LEU A 107 1.72 -22.19 -4.02
CA LEU A 107 1.27 -20.89 -3.51
C LEU A 107 1.40 -20.84 -1.98
N ALA A 108 1.13 -21.95 -1.29
CA ALA A 108 1.33 -22.07 0.15
C ALA A 108 2.78 -21.85 0.58
N VAL A 109 3.75 -22.33 -0.22
CA VAL A 109 5.18 -22.12 0.03
C VAL A 109 5.56 -20.64 -0.12
N PHE A 110 5.03 -19.96 -1.13
CA PHE A 110 5.22 -18.52 -1.31
C PHE A 110 4.65 -17.72 -0.12
N TYR A 111 3.50 -18.15 0.41
CA TYR A 111 2.83 -17.53 1.54
C TYR A 111 3.20 -18.16 2.90
N GLU A 112 4.35 -18.83 3.02
CA GLU A 112 4.75 -19.43 4.30
C GLU A 112 4.80 -18.43 5.48
N PRO A 113 5.23 -17.15 5.31
CA PRO A 113 5.14 -16.18 6.40
C PRO A 113 3.71 -15.97 6.93
N TRP A 114 2.70 -15.98 6.05
CA TRP A 114 1.29 -15.92 6.44
C TRP A 114 0.81 -17.23 7.06
N ASN A 115 1.31 -18.37 6.60
CA ASN A 115 1.01 -19.66 7.23
C ASN A 115 1.60 -19.77 8.65
N ILE A 116 2.75 -19.14 8.93
CA ILE A 116 3.30 -19.03 10.29
C ILE A 116 2.38 -18.17 11.19
N TYR A 117 1.73 -17.16 10.62
CA TYR A 117 0.70 -16.36 11.32
C TYR A 117 -0.59 -17.17 11.53
N ALA A 118 -1.05 -17.89 10.50
CA ALA A 118 -2.23 -18.77 10.55
C ALA A 118 -2.11 -19.91 11.57
N ASP A 119 -0.89 -20.33 11.89
CA ASP A 119 -0.64 -21.26 13.00
C ASP A 119 -1.00 -20.70 14.38
N VAL A 120 -1.01 -19.39 14.51
CA VAL A 120 -1.31 -18.67 15.76
C VAL A 120 -2.74 -18.19 15.74
N ASP A 121 -3.20 -17.61 14.64
CA ASP A 121 -4.59 -17.19 14.44
C ASP A 121 -5.32 -18.13 13.49
N TYR A 122 -6.22 -18.94 14.05
CA TYR A 122 -7.02 -19.90 13.31
C TYR A 122 -8.00 -19.28 12.33
N ARG A 123 -8.32 -17.98 12.44
CA ARG A 123 -9.14 -17.30 11.42
C ARG A 123 -8.43 -17.16 10.09
N TYR A 124 -7.10 -17.04 10.11
CA TYR A 124 -6.28 -17.10 8.91
C TYR A 124 -6.13 -18.53 8.36
N ALA A 125 -6.11 -19.55 9.24
CA ALA A 125 -6.04 -20.95 8.86
C ALA A 125 -7.36 -21.51 8.29
N ASP A 126 -8.51 -21.05 8.81
CA ASP A 126 -9.81 -21.49 8.36
C ASP A 126 -10.16 -20.87 6.99
N GLN A 127 -10.33 -21.75 6.02
CA GLN A 127 -10.64 -21.42 4.63
C GLN A 127 -12.04 -20.83 4.47
N LYS A 128 -12.93 -21.05 5.44
CA LYS A 128 -14.32 -20.62 5.43
C LYS A 128 -14.62 -19.50 6.43
N ASP A 129 -13.60 -18.94 7.07
CA ASP A 129 -13.80 -17.85 8.04
C ASP A 129 -14.33 -16.59 7.35
N LEU A 130 -15.57 -16.24 7.69
CA LEU A 130 -16.29 -15.11 7.11
C LEU A 130 -15.59 -13.79 7.39
N VAL A 131 -15.03 -13.63 8.59
CA VAL A 131 -14.48 -12.35 9.02
C VAL A 131 -13.18 -12.05 8.27
N THR A 132 -12.28 -13.02 8.15
CA THR A 132 -11.04 -12.89 7.38
C THR A 132 -11.31 -12.64 5.90
N MET A 133 -12.36 -13.26 5.35
CA MET A 133 -12.80 -12.96 3.98
C MET A 133 -13.35 -11.53 3.85
N ALA A 134 -14.13 -11.08 4.84
CA ALA A 134 -14.69 -9.73 4.85
C ALA A 134 -13.59 -8.66 5.02
N THR A 135 -12.63 -8.86 5.92
CA THR A 135 -11.49 -7.94 6.11
C THR A 135 -10.63 -7.87 4.86
N GLY A 136 -10.40 -9.00 4.17
CA GLY A 136 -9.73 -9.03 2.86
C GLY A 136 -10.45 -8.15 1.81
N ARG A 137 -11.78 -8.19 1.76
CA ARG A 137 -12.55 -7.33 0.83
C ARG A 137 -12.48 -5.85 1.20
N VAL A 138 -12.48 -5.53 2.49
CA VAL A 138 -12.29 -4.14 2.96
C VAL A 138 -10.89 -3.64 2.63
N MET A 139 -9.87 -4.50 2.69
CA MET A 139 -8.49 -4.15 2.32
C MET A 139 -8.35 -3.79 0.82
N LEU A 140 -9.23 -4.25 -0.07
CA LEU A 140 -9.26 -3.76 -1.45
C LEU A 140 -9.56 -2.25 -1.53
N ILE A 141 -10.44 -1.75 -0.66
CA ILE A 141 -10.76 -0.32 -0.58
C ILE A 141 -9.55 0.44 -0.04
N GLU A 142 -8.88 -0.10 0.98
CA GLU A 142 -7.63 0.47 1.52
C GLU A 142 -6.54 0.60 0.45
N ILE A 143 -6.31 -0.47 -0.33
CA ILE A 143 -5.35 -0.48 -1.44
C ILE A 143 -5.70 0.60 -2.46
N ALA A 144 -6.97 0.69 -2.87
CA ALA A 144 -7.42 1.70 -3.82
C ALA A 144 -7.21 3.13 -3.30
N MET A 145 -7.54 3.37 -2.02
CA MET A 145 -7.35 4.68 -1.39
C MET A 145 -5.88 5.05 -1.23
N ASN A 146 -5.01 4.12 -0.86
CA ASN A 146 -3.57 4.38 -0.75
C ASN A 146 -2.95 4.71 -2.11
N ILE A 147 -3.32 3.97 -3.17
CA ILE A 147 -2.88 4.26 -4.54
C ILE A 147 -3.38 5.64 -4.98
N ALA A 148 -4.67 5.94 -4.77
CA ALA A 148 -5.24 7.25 -5.10
C ALA A 148 -4.53 8.38 -4.35
N ALA A 149 -4.23 8.18 -3.06
CA ALA A 149 -3.52 9.16 -2.25
C ALA A 149 -2.09 9.42 -2.73
N ILE A 150 -1.35 8.37 -3.10
CA ILE A 150 0.00 8.51 -3.66
C ILE A 150 -0.06 9.25 -5.01
N PHE A 151 -1.02 8.89 -5.87
CA PHE A 151 -1.23 9.57 -7.14
C PHE A 151 -1.55 11.06 -6.94
N MET A 152 -2.47 11.38 -6.03
CA MET A 152 -2.83 12.76 -5.68
C MET A 152 -1.65 13.54 -5.09
N ASN A 153 -0.79 12.90 -4.30
CA ASN A 153 0.43 13.53 -3.78
C ASN A 153 1.38 13.92 -4.92
N ASN A 154 1.52 13.07 -5.94
CA ASN A 154 2.35 13.35 -7.11
C ASN A 154 1.77 14.47 -7.97
N MET A 155 0.44 14.57 -8.04
CA MET A 155 -0.25 15.69 -8.67
C MET A 155 -0.30 16.96 -7.80
N ARG A 156 0.23 16.91 -6.57
CA ARG A 156 0.09 17.97 -5.56
C ARG A 156 -1.38 18.42 -5.45
N SER A 157 -2.29 17.50 -5.12
CA SER A 157 -3.71 17.81 -4.92
C SER A 157 -4.03 18.16 -3.47
N ARG A 158 -4.91 19.14 -3.23
CA ARG A 158 -5.40 19.52 -1.89
C ARG A 158 -6.12 18.40 -1.15
N HIS A 159 -6.66 17.45 -1.91
CA HIS A 159 -7.37 16.31 -1.36
C HIS A 159 -6.43 15.22 -0.84
N THR A 160 -5.11 15.34 -1.08
CA THR A 160 -4.11 14.37 -0.65
C THR A 160 -4.13 14.16 0.86
N VAL A 161 -3.99 15.24 1.64
CA VAL A 161 -3.89 15.15 3.11
C VAL A 161 -5.15 14.51 3.70
N LEU A 162 -6.33 14.97 3.26
CA LEU A 162 -7.61 14.41 3.70
C LEU A 162 -7.75 12.92 3.34
N THR A 163 -7.34 12.54 2.14
CA THR A 163 -7.43 11.14 1.69
C THR A 163 -6.51 10.23 2.47
N VAL A 164 -5.25 10.65 2.71
CA VAL A 164 -4.30 9.87 3.52
C VAL A 164 -4.78 9.74 4.96
N PHE A 165 -5.28 10.83 5.54
CA PHE A 165 -5.84 10.82 6.89
C PHE A 165 -7.03 9.85 6.97
N THR A 166 -7.96 9.93 6.02
CA THR A 166 -9.16 9.08 5.98
C THR A 166 -8.80 7.61 5.78
N SER A 167 -7.91 7.30 4.83
CA SER A 167 -7.43 5.93 4.60
C SER A 167 -6.79 5.37 5.87
N SER A 168 -5.91 6.14 6.51
CA SER A 168 -5.24 5.74 7.76
C SER A 168 -6.25 5.48 8.89
N ALA A 169 -7.29 6.32 9.00
CA ALA A 169 -8.35 6.11 9.98
C ALA A 169 -9.13 4.80 9.74
N PHE A 170 -9.37 4.43 8.48
CA PHE A 170 -10.00 3.14 8.16
C PHE A 170 -9.10 1.96 8.50
N VAL A 171 -7.80 2.03 8.20
CA VAL A 171 -6.85 0.98 8.59
C VAL A 171 -6.81 0.83 10.10
N PHE A 172 -6.67 1.95 10.82
CA PHE A 172 -6.65 1.99 12.28
C PHE A 172 -7.89 1.32 12.87
N TRP A 173 -9.09 1.77 12.46
CA TRP A 173 -10.33 1.25 13.04
C TRP A 173 -10.62 -0.19 12.64
N LYS A 174 -10.27 -0.61 11.41
CA LYS A 174 -10.34 -2.02 10.99
C LYS A 174 -9.49 -2.90 11.92
N THR A 175 -8.24 -2.51 12.16
CA THR A 175 -7.32 -3.31 12.98
C THR A 175 -7.73 -3.30 14.45
N VAL A 176 -8.14 -2.15 15.00
CA VAL A 176 -8.67 -2.06 16.37
C VAL A 176 -9.91 -2.95 16.53
N TRP A 177 -10.86 -2.86 15.60
CA TRP A 177 -12.05 -3.71 15.62
C TRP A 177 -11.67 -5.20 15.55
N TYR A 178 -10.72 -5.55 14.68
CA TYR A 178 -10.24 -6.92 14.56
C TYR A 178 -9.64 -7.43 15.87
N MET A 179 -8.75 -6.67 16.51
CA MET A 179 -8.13 -7.04 17.79
C MET A 179 -9.14 -7.17 18.94
N ILE A 180 -10.16 -6.29 18.97
CA ILE A 180 -11.21 -6.33 20.00
C ILE A 180 -12.00 -7.65 19.96
N MET A 181 -12.17 -8.29 18.80
CA MET A 181 -12.84 -9.61 18.72
C MET A 181 -12.12 -10.72 19.50
N TYR A 182 -10.86 -10.51 19.89
CA TYR A 182 -10.07 -11.47 20.67
C TYR A 182 -10.06 -11.15 22.17
N ILE A 183 -10.66 -10.02 22.58
CA ILE A 183 -10.77 -9.63 23.98
C ILE A 183 -12.10 -10.12 24.53
N ARG A 184 -12.07 -10.97 25.56
CA ARG A 184 -13.26 -11.43 26.30
C ARG A 184 -14.35 -12.00 25.38
N GLN A 185 -13.98 -13.00 24.59
CA GLN A 185 -14.92 -13.71 23.73
C GLN A 185 -16.09 -14.31 24.54
N PRO A 186 -17.34 -14.22 24.04
CA PRO A 186 -18.49 -14.82 24.69
C PRO A 186 -18.33 -16.34 24.86
N GLU A 187 -18.93 -16.90 25.90
CA GLU A 187 -18.94 -18.35 26.09
C GLU A 187 -19.58 -19.06 24.90
N GLY A 188 -18.98 -20.16 24.46
CA GLY A 188 -19.44 -20.95 23.30
C GLY A 188 -18.90 -20.48 21.95
N THR A 189 -18.14 -19.38 21.87
CA THR A 189 -17.41 -19.07 20.63
C THR A 189 -16.17 -19.95 20.49
N PRO A 190 -15.83 -20.39 19.27
CA PRO A 190 -14.60 -21.14 19.05
C PRO A 190 -13.37 -20.29 19.37
N GLU A 191 -12.34 -20.92 19.94
CA GLU A 191 -11.06 -20.27 20.17
C GLU A 191 -10.39 -19.93 18.83
N TYR A 192 -10.09 -18.65 18.62
CA TYR A 192 -9.42 -18.20 17.39
C TYR A 192 -7.90 -18.14 17.54
N ILE A 193 -7.37 -18.01 18.75
CA ILE A 193 -5.93 -18.11 18.99
C ILE A 193 -5.60 -19.55 19.34
N ASN A 194 -4.56 -20.10 18.72
CA ASN A 194 -4.10 -21.46 18.94
C ASN A 194 -3.72 -21.68 20.43
N PRO A 195 -4.44 -22.54 21.17
CA PRO A 195 -4.16 -22.79 22.59
C PRO A 195 -2.83 -23.53 22.80
N HIS A 196 -2.32 -24.21 21.77
CA HIS A 196 -1.05 -24.92 21.80
C HIS A 196 0.14 -24.03 21.37
N ALA A 197 -0.10 -22.82 20.85
CA ALA A 197 0.98 -21.89 20.55
C ALA A 197 1.56 -21.35 21.86
N SER A 198 2.90 -21.27 21.95
CA SER A 198 3.54 -20.67 23.12
C SER A 198 3.10 -19.21 23.29
N ILE A 199 2.93 -18.78 24.55
CA ILE A 199 2.51 -17.41 24.89
C ILE A 199 3.42 -16.38 24.20
N LEU A 200 4.73 -16.63 24.16
CA LEU A 200 5.68 -15.76 23.47
C LEU A 200 5.38 -15.66 21.96
N ARG A 201 5.04 -16.78 21.32
CA ARG A 201 4.67 -16.79 19.90
C ARG A 201 3.38 -16.02 19.68
N GLN A 202 2.38 -16.18 20.55
CA GLN A 202 1.14 -15.41 20.48
C GLN A 202 1.40 -13.90 20.62
N ILE A 203 2.20 -13.48 21.61
CA ILE A 203 2.52 -12.06 21.82
C ILE A 203 3.25 -11.47 20.61
N ILE A 204 4.26 -12.15 20.08
CA ILE A 204 5.09 -11.61 18.99
C ILE A 204 4.34 -11.63 17.67
N VAL A 205 3.73 -12.76 17.32
CA VAL A 205 3.16 -12.99 15.98
C VAL A 205 1.80 -12.32 15.83
N PHE A 206 0.99 -12.30 16.89
CA PHE A 206 -0.34 -11.69 16.86
C PHE A 206 -0.29 -10.27 17.43
N TRP A 207 -0.11 -10.12 18.75
CA TRP A 207 -0.27 -8.82 19.41
C TRP A 207 0.69 -7.72 18.94
N ILE A 208 1.97 -8.02 18.76
CA ILE A 208 2.96 -7.03 18.30
C ILE A 208 2.78 -6.74 16.81
N ALA A 209 2.55 -7.77 15.98
CA ALA A 209 2.38 -7.58 14.55
C ALA A 209 1.13 -6.76 14.23
N ASP A 210 -0.02 -7.11 14.81
CA ASP A 210 -1.27 -6.37 14.66
C ASP A 210 -1.21 -5.01 15.37
N GLY A 211 -0.53 -4.93 16.52
CA GLY A 211 -0.29 -3.67 17.23
C GLY A 211 0.48 -2.66 16.38
N PHE A 212 1.44 -3.10 15.56
CA PHE A 212 2.13 -2.23 14.61
C PHE A 212 1.15 -1.63 13.58
N TRP A 213 0.19 -2.42 13.11
CA TRP A 213 -0.89 -1.96 12.21
C TRP A 213 -1.92 -1.06 12.89
N VAL A 214 -1.91 -0.92 14.21
CA VAL A 214 -2.66 0.12 14.94
C VAL A 214 -1.81 1.38 15.09
N ILE A 215 -0.55 1.23 15.50
CA ILE A 215 0.33 2.35 15.84
C ILE A 215 0.70 3.17 14.60
N CYS A 216 1.10 2.53 13.50
CA CYS A 216 1.53 3.24 12.30
C CYS A 216 0.45 4.14 11.69
N PRO A 217 -0.79 3.69 11.40
CA PRO A 217 -1.83 4.58 10.89
C PRO A 217 -2.22 5.66 11.90
N LEU A 218 -2.19 5.38 13.21
CA LEU A 218 -2.40 6.40 14.24
C LEU A 218 -1.32 7.50 14.18
N LEU A 219 -0.05 7.13 14.03
CA LEU A 219 1.03 8.11 13.86
C LEU A 219 0.85 8.95 12.59
N VAL A 220 0.35 8.36 11.50
CA VAL A 220 0.03 9.11 10.28
C VAL A 220 -1.09 10.12 10.55
N MET A 221 -2.16 9.69 11.23
CA MET A 221 -3.26 10.58 11.61
C MET A 221 -2.77 11.74 12.47
N VAL A 222 -1.97 11.47 13.51
CA VAL A 222 -1.40 12.51 14.38
C VAL A 222 -0.50 13.46 13.60
N ALA A 223 0.37 12.95 12.73
CA ALA A 223 1.30 13.78 11.96
C ALA A 223 0.61 14.66 10.91
N LEU A 224 -0.57 14.27 10.44
CA LEU A 224 -1.36 15.02 9.47
C LEU A 224 -2.45 15.88 10.11
N TRP A 225 -2.74 15.71 11.40
CA TRP A 225 -3.82 16.40 12.12
C TRP A 225 -3.72 17.92 11.98
N ASP A 226 -2.55 18.48 12.31
CA ASP A 226 -2.34 19.93 12.24
C ASP A 226 -2.45 20.47 10.81
N ARG A 227 -1.99 19.69 9.83
CA ARG A 227 -2.07 20.04 8.40
C ARG A 227 -3.49 19.97 7.85
N LEU A 228 -4.37 19.21 8.50
CA LEU A 228 -5.79 19.15 8.18
C LEU A 228 -6.55 20.32 8.81
N ALA A 229 -6.16 20.71 10.02
CA ALA A 229 -6.77 21.81 10.75
C ALA A 229 -6.36 23.19 10.20
N LYS A 230 -5.13 23.31 9.69
CA LYS A 230 -4.61 24.55 9.10
C LYS A 230 -4.81 24.55 7.59
N ASN A 231 -5.09 25.72 7.04
CA ASN A 231 -5.26 25.90 5.60
C ASN A 231 -3.91 26.10 4.89
N ASP A 232 -2.91 25.30 5.25
CA ASP A 232 -1.50 25.41 4.80
C ASP A 232 -1.36 25.29 3.27
N TYR A 233 -2.39 24.78 2.61
CA TYR A 233 -2.43 24.60 1.15
C TYR A 233 -2.33 25.93 0.38
N ASN A 234 -2.95 26.99 0.90
CA ASN A 234 -2.98 28.27 0.21
C ASN A 234 -1.60 28.94 0.22
N GLU A 235 -0.81 28.74 1.28
CA GLU A 235 0.50 29.37 1.44
C GLU A 235 1.53 28.77 0.47
N CYS A 236 1.55 27.44 0.32
CA CYS A 236 2.50 26.76 -0.57
C CYS A 236 2.26 27.13 -2.05
N HIS A 237 1.01 27.17 -2.49
CA HIS A 237 0.68 27.51 -3.87
C HIS A 237 1.00 28.97 -4.20
N SER A 238 0.84 29.88 -3.24
CA SER A 238 1.23 31.28 -3.42
C SER A 238 2.75 31.46 -3.57
N ALA A 239 3.55 30.65 -2.88
CA ALA A 239 5.01 30.71 -2.97
C ALA A 239 5.51 30.22 -4.34
N ASP A 240 4.95 29.11 -4.85
CA ASP A 240 5.28 28.57 -6.18
C ASP A 240 4.91 29.55 -7.31
N GLU A 241 3.75 30.22 -7.21
CA GLU A 241 3.33 31.25 -8.17
C GLU A 241 4.23 32.49 -8.13
N GLU A 242 4.66 32.91 -6.93
CA GLU A 242 5.57 34.05 -6.77
C GLU A 242 6.95 33.75 -7.37
N GLU A 243 7.49 32.55 -7.16
CA GLU A 243 8.77 32.12 -7.74
C GLU A 243 8.72 32.02 -9.27
N PHE A 244 7.65 31.45 -9.81
CA PHE A 244 7.43 31.37 -11.26
C PHE A 244 7.34 32.76 -11.90
N THR A 245 6.62 33.68 -11.24
CA THR A 245 6.49 35.07 -11.69
C THR A 245 7.85 35.78 -11.68
N LYS A 246 8.66 35.62 -10.63
CA LYS A 246 10.01 36.19 -10.55
C LYS A 246 10.92 35.67 -11.67
N LYS A 247 10.91 34.37 -11.95
CA LYS A 247 11.70 33.77 -13.04
C LYS A 247 11.28 34.29 -14.42
N THR A 248 9.98 34.46 -14.64
CA THR A 248 9.44 34.98 -15.91
C THR A 248 9.81 36.45 -16.13
N LEU A 249 9.79 37.26 -15.05
CA LEU A 249 10.21 38.66 -15.10
C LEU A 249 11.71 38.81 -15.35
N SER A 250 12.56 38.00 -14.71
CA SER A 250 14.02 38.06 -14.91
C SER A 250 14.42 37.66 -16.34
N SER A 251 13.79 36.61 -16.90
CA SER A 251 14.09 36.20 -18.29
C SER A 251 13.67 37.26 -19.31
N SER A 252 12.59 38.00 -19.03
CA SER A 252 12.11 39.06 -19.92
C SER A 252 13.05 40.27 -19.93
N SER A 253 13.67 40.62 -18.80
CA SER A 253 14.65 41.71 -18.73
C SER A 253 15.95 41.40 -19.49
N GLU A 254 16.42 40.15 -19.44
CA GLU A 254 17.64 39.73 -20.14
C GLU A 254 17.51 39.76 -21.67
N LEU A 255 16.30 39.50 -22.20
CA LEU A 255 16.02 39.57 -23.64
C LEU A 255 15.94 41.00 -24.19
N SER A 256 15.79 42.00 -23.32
CA SER A 256 15.66 43.41 -23.70
C SER A 256 16.97 44.22 -23.63
N ALA A 257 18.04 43.60 -23.14
CA ALA A 257 19.38 44.19 -23.00
C ALA A 257 20.31 43.74 -24.13
#